data_AF-A0A0N0NF39-F1
#
_entry.id   AF-A0A0N0NF39-F1
#
_cell.length_a   1.000
_cell.length_b   1.000
_cell.length_c   1.000
_cell.angle_alpha   90.00
_cell.angle_beta   90.00
_cell.angle_gamma   90.00
#
_symmetry.space_group_name_H-M   'P 1'
#
loop_
_entity.id
_entity.type
_entity.pdbx_description
1 polymer ?
#
loop_
_entity_poly.entity_id
_entity_poly.type
_entity_poly.pdbx_seq_one_letter_code
_entity_poly.pdbx_strand_id
1 'polypeptide(L)'
;MTQKQRTPVETTPAVSRESRQVPDREDLKQRLAARLRLDTASLRETATLEQLGLDSLLLAETVADVETRCQVEFDMTVLAGSLVPTLPLSAFLDLLGEGTSRGSFHAGA
;
A
#
# COMPACT_ATOMS: atom_id res chain seq x y z
N MET A 1 -3.64 43.68 40.98
CA MET A 1 -3.94 42.47 41.76
C MET A 1 -4.85 41.60 40.92
N THR A 2 -4.76 40.29 40.74
CA THR A 2 -3.76 39.25 40.95
C THR A 2 -4.36 38.04 40.21
N GLN A 3 -3.52 37.42 39.37
CA GLN A 3 -3.59 36.11 38.69
C GLN A 3 -4.65 35.07 39.08
N LYS A 4 -5.01 34.23 38.08
CA LYS A 4 -4.91 32.74 38.05
C LYS A 4 -5.94 32.19 37.02
N GLN A 5 -5.69 31.29 36.06
CA GLN A 5 -4.85 30.08 36.04
C GLN A 5 -4.88 29.38 34.67
N ARG A 6 -3.75 28.73 34.32
CA ARG A 6 -3.60 27.42 33.67
C ARG A 6 -3.90 27.26 32.18
N THR A 7 -2.83 27.21 31.40
CA THR A 7 -2.66 26.22 30.33
C THR A 7 -2.84 24.80 30.87
N PRO A 8 -3.38 23.91 30.04
CA PRO A 8 -2.71 22.64 29.84
C PRO A 8 -2.55 22.31 28.34
N VAL A 9 -1.37 21.81 28.01
CA VAL A 9 -1.06 20.65 27.16
C VAL A 9 -1.63 20.66 25.72
N GLU A 10 -0.77 20.76 24.72
CA GLU A 10 -0.12 19.61 24.05
C GLU A 10 -1.00 19.04 22.94
N THR A 11 -0.41 19.03 21.74
CA THR A 11 -0.58 18.04 20.67
C THR A 11 -1.98 17.46 20.49
N THR A 12 -2.60 17.77 19.36
CA THR A 12 -2.60 16.89 18.18
C THR A 12 -3.29 17.69 17.07
N PRO A 13 -2.66 17.99 15.91
CA PRO A 13 -3.46 18.36 14.77
C PRO A 13 -4.41 17.19 14.53
N ALA A 14 -5.71 17.46 14.63
CA ALA A 14 -6.76 16.55 14.26
C ALA A 14 -6.46 15.97 12.86
N VAL A 15 -5.87 14.77 12.81
CA VAL A 15 -5.83 13.96 11.60
C VAL A 15 -7.26 13.46 11.43
N SER A 16 -8.02 14.35 10.79
CA SER A 16 -9.41 14.18 10.49
C SER A 16 -9.53 13.01 9.55
N ARG A 17 -10.08 11.90 10.07
CA ARG A 17 -10.63 10.78 9.32
C ARG A 17 -9.62 10.20 8.33
N GLU A 18 -8.94 9.13 8.77
CA GLU A 18 -8.38 8.08 7.91
C GLU A 18 -9.45 7.72 6.86
N SER A 19 -9.43 8.48 5.77
CA SER A 19 -10.07 8.13 4.54
C SER A 19 -9.35 6.85 4.19
N ARG A 20 -10.03 5.69 4.24
CA ARG A 20 -9.45 4.40 3.87
C ARG A 20 -8.62 4.62 2.61
N GLN A 21 -7.31 4.76 2.77
CA GLN A 21 -6.46 5.30 1.70
C GLN A 21 -6.24 4.11 0.81
N VAL A 22 -7.08 3.99 -0.20
CA VAL A 22 -6.84 3.04 -1.28
C VAL A 22 -5.45 3.39 -1.83
N PRO A 23 -4.52 2.43 -1.87
CA PRO A 23 -3.17 2.71 -2.32
C PRO A 23 -3.22 3.20 -3.76
N ASP A 24 -2.71 4.41 -3.97
CA ASP A 24 -2.73 5.03 -5.28
C ASP A 24 -1.77 4.30 -6.22
N ARG A 25 -2.27 3.94 -7.39
CA ARG A 25 -1.55 3.12 -8.37
C ARG A 25 -0.27 3.81 -8.88
N GLU A 26 -0.27 5.14 -8.98
CA GLU A 26 0.92 5.90 -9.36
C GLU A 26 1.93 5.99 -8.22
N ASP A 27 1.49 6.20 -6.98
CA ASP A 27 2.36 6.18 -5.79
C ASP A 27 3.05 4.81 -5.62
N LEU A 28 2.31 3.71 -5.78
CA LEU A 28 2.87 2.36 -5.80
C LEU A 28 3.93 2.18 -6.89
N LYS A 29 3.64 2.65 -8.12
CA LYS A 29 4.58 2.57 -9.25
C LYS A 29 5.85 3.37 -8.98
N GLN A 30 5.73 4.58 -8.39
CA GLN A 30 6.87 5.41 -8.00
C GLN A 30 7.75 4.72 -6.94
N ARG A 31 7.13 4.04 -5.97
CA ARG A 31 7.86 3.28 -4.94
C ARG A 31 8.62 2.09 -5.53
N LEU A 32 7.96 1.33 -6.39
CA LEU A 32 8.59 0.22 -7.10
C LEU A 32 9.77 0.72 -7.94
N ALA A 33 9.62 1.85 -8.63
CA ALA A 33 10.70 2.50 -9.36
C ALA A 33 11.89 2.85 -8.46
N ALA A 34 11.62 3.49 -7.32
CA ALA A 34 12.64 3.88 -6.35
C ALA A 34 13.38 2.65 -5.78
N ARG A 35 12.67 1.57 -5.49
CA ARG A 35 13.27 0.31 -4.97
C ARG A 35 14.10 -0.41 -6.02
N LEU A 36 13.62 -0.46 -7.26
CA LEU A 36 14.36 -1.00 -8.40
C LEU A 36 15.50 -0.09 -8.86
N ARG A 37 15.60 1.13 -8.31
CA ARG A 37 16.51 2.19 -8.77
C ARG A 37 16.36 2.47 -10.27
N LEU A 38 15.12 2.38 -10.75
CA LEU A 38 14.72 2.67 -12.11
C LEU A 38 13.89 3.95 -12.15
N ASP A 39 13.90 4.59 -13.32
CA ASP A 39 12.96 5.67 -13.58
C ASP A 39 11.55 5.12 -13.81
N THR A 40 10.51 5.83 -13.37
CA THR A 40 9.11 5.41 -13.56
C THR A 40 8.73 5.30 -15.04
N ALA A 41 9.36 6.06 -15.93
CA ALA A 41 9.17 5.94 -17.37
C ALA A 41 9.84 4.67 -17.95
N SER A 42 10.82 4.10 -17.25
CA SER A 42 11.44 2.82 -17.61
C SER A 42 10.62 1.62 -17.12
N LEU A 43 9.75 1.82 -16.12
CA LEU A 43 8.80 0.79 -15.66
C LEU A 43 7.66 0.62 -16.64
N ARG A 44 7.74 -0.46 -17.42
CA ARG A 44 6.68 -0.90 -18.31
C ARG A 44 5.63 -1.66 -17.52
N GLU A 45 4.42 -1.13 -17.49
CA GLU A 45 3.26 -1.77 -16.85
C GLU A 45 2.89 -3.12 -17.48
N THR A 46 3.22 -3.31 -18.75
CA THR A 46 3.05 -4.58 -19.47
C THR A 46 4.17 -5.58 -19.24
N ALA A 47 5.29 -5.17 -18.64
CA ALA A 47 6.37 -6.10 -18.31
C ALA A 47 5.98 -6.97 -17.12
N THR A 48 6.45 -8.21 -17.14
CA THR A 48 6.20 -9.16 -16.06
C THR A 48 7.09 -8.87 -14.85
N LEU A 49 6.70 -9.37 -13.67
CA LEU A 49 7.49 -9.24 -12.45
C LEU A 49 8.92 -9.77 -12.63
N GLU A 50 9.08 -10.91 -13.32
CA GLU A 50 10.41 -11.47 -13.60
C GLU A 50 11.23 -10.56 -14.54
N GLN A 51 10.61 -9.97 -15.56
CA GLN A 51 11.29 -9.11 -16.52
C GLN A 51 11.78 -7.81 -15.89
N LEU A 52 11.10 -7.36 -14.84
CA LEU A 52 11.47 -6.19 -14.04
C LEU A 52 12.48 -6.52 -12.94
N GLY A 53 12.79 -7.80 -12.72
CA GLY A 53 13.64 -8.24 -11.60
C GLY A 53 12.97 -8.02 -10.25
N LEU A 54 11.63 -8.11 -10.18
CA LEU A 54 10.90 -8.05 -8.92
C LEU A 54 10.96 -9.39 -8.21
N ASP A 55 11.89 -9.51 -7.27
CA ASP A 55 12.00 -10.66 -6.39
C ASP A 55 10.85 -10.73 -5.38
N SER A 56 10.55 -11.95 -4.92
CA SER A 56 9.52 -12.22 -3.89
C SER A 56 9.70 -11.39 -2.62
N LEU A 57 10.93 -11.10 -2.24
CA LEU A 57 11.25 -10.21 -1.11
C LEU A 57 10.79 -8.78 -1.38
N LEU A 58 11.12 -8.22 -2.56
CA LEU A 58 10.75 -6.85 -2.92
C LEU A 58 9.23 -6.69 -2.99
N LEU A 59 8.54 -7.72 -3.49
CA LEU A 59 7.08 -7.79 -3.54
C LEU A 59 6.50 -7.82 -2.12
N ALA A 60 6.99 -8.70 -1.25
CA ALA A 60 6.53 -8.80 0.14
C ALA A 60 6.77 -7.51 0.93
N GLU A 61 7.93 -6.88 0.78
CA GLU A 61 8.21 -5.58 1.40
C GLU A 61 7.33 -4.45 0.83
N THR A 62 6.90 -4.55 -0.43
CA THR A 62 6.01 -3.56 -1.05
C THR A 62 4.61 -3.71 -0.46
N VAL A 63 4.10 -4.95 -0.39
CA VAL A 63 2.85 -5.29 0.29
C VAL A 63 2.87 -4.76 1.72
N ALA A 64 3.92 -5.06 2.51
CA ALA A 64 4.01 -4.65 3.91
C ALA A 64 4.07 -3.11 4.10
N ASP A 65 4.73 -2.36 3.20
CA ASP A 65 4.71 -0.88 3.24
C ASP A 65 3.29 -0.36 2.97
N VAL A 66 2.56 -0.99 2.06
CA VAL A 66 1.17 -0.64 1.75
C VAL A 66 0.25 -0.97 2.91
N GLU A 67 0.38 -2.14 3.53
CA GLU A 67 -0.41 -2.52 4.72
C GLU A 67 -0.26 -1.49 5.84
N THR A 68 0.98 -1.12 6.13
CA THR A 68 1.32 -0.19 7.20
C THR A 68 0.78 1.21 6.93
N ARG A 69 0.87 1.68 5.67
CA ARG A 69 0.49 3.06 5.30
C ARG A 69 -1.01 3.23 5.09
N CYS A 70 -1.63 2.28 4.41
CA CYS A 70 -3.03 2.32 4.07
C CYS A 70 -3.92 1.71 5.15
N GLN A 71 -3.31 1.16 6.22
CA GLN A 71 -3.98 0.41 7.30
C GLN A 71 -4.90 -0.68 6.71
N VAL A 72 -4.39 -1.35 5.68
CA VAL A 72 -5.03 -2.49 5.02
C VAL A 72 -4.29 -3.76 5.44
N GLU A 73 -4.99 -4.88 5.44
CA GLU A 73 -4.40 -6.19 5.68
C GLU A 73 -4.62 -7.02 4.40
N PHE A 74 -3.53 -7.42 3.75
CA PHE A 74 -3.62 -8.30 2.61
C PHE A 74 -3.43 -9.75 3.06
N ASP A 75 -4.21 -10.64 2.46
CA ASP A 75 -3.99 -12.06 2.68
C ASP A 75 -2.76 -12.51 1.88
N MET A 76 -1.63 -12.67 2.57
CA MET A 76 -0.38 -13.11 1.96
C MET A 76 -0.49 -14.48 1.28
N THR A 77 -1.44 -15.33 1.67
CA THR A 77 -1.69 -16.63 1.02
C THR A 77 -2.34 -16.43 -0.34
N VAL A 78 -3.32 -15.53 -0.42
CA VAL A 78 -3.98 -15.15 -1.67
C VAL A 78 -3.00 -14.41 -2.58
N LEU A 79 -2.27 -13.44 -2.03
CA LEU A 79 -1.22 -12.71 -2.74
C LEU A 79 -0.16 -13.65 -3.29
N ALA A 80 0.41 -14.54 -2.47
CA ALA A 80 1.43 -15.49 -2.95
C ALA A 80 0.90 -16.41 -4.06
N GLY A 81 -0.39 -16.77 -4.03
CA GLY A 81 -1.02 -17.52 -5.12
C GLY A 81 -1.21 -16.71 -6.40
N SER A 82 -1.44 -15.40 -6.29
CA SER A 82 -1.59 -14.47 -7.43
C SER A 82 -0.26 -13.92 -7.94
N LEU A 83 0.78 -13.88 -7.11
CA LEU A 83 2.12 -13.38 -7.41
C LEU A 83 2.94 -14.42 -8.18
N VAL A 84 2.64 -14.55 -9.47
CA VAL A 84 3.40 -15.39 -10.40
C VAL A 84 4.46 -14.57 -11.16
N PRO A 85 5.60 -15.16 -11.56
CA PRO A 85 6.66 -14.43 -12.29
C PRO A 85 6.19 -13.77 -13.59
N THR A 86 5.20 -14.40 -14.25
CA THR A 86 4.57 -13.94 -15.49
C THR A 86 3.50 -12.88 -15.26
N LEU A 87 3.22 -12.49 -14.03
CA LEU A 87 2.21 -11.48 -13.72
C LEU A 87 2.71 -10.12 -14.25
N PRO A 88 1.91 -9.37 -15.02
CA PRO A 88 2.29 -8.03 -15.42
C PRO A 88 2.29 -7.08 -14.22
N LEU A 89 3.20 -6.11 -14.23
CA LEU A 89 3.28 -5.09 -13.19
C LEU A 89 1.96 -4.36 -12.98
N SER A 90 1.22 -4.05 -14.05
CA SER A 90 -0.11 -3.44 -13.95
C SER A 90 -1.04 -4.28 -13.08
N ALA A 91 -1.12 -5.59 -13.30
CA ALA A 91 -1.97 -6.47 -12.51
C ALA A 91 -1.53 -6.57 -11.05
N PHE A 92 -0.22 -6.50 -10.76
CA PHE A 92 0.26 -6.39 -9.39
C PHE A 92 -0.19 -5.08 -8.71
N LEU A 93 -0.02 -3.96 -9.41
CA LEU A 93 -0.44 -2.65 -8.91
C LEU A 93 -1.97 -2.59 -8.70
N ASP A 94 -2.75 -3.17 -9.61
CA ASP A 94 -4.19 -3.31 -9.47
C ASP A 94 -4.57 -4.24 -8.31
N LEU A 95 -3.85 -5.35 -8.10
CA LEU A 95 -4.09 -6.24 -6.95
C LEU A 95 -3.89 -5.54 -5.60
N LEU A 96 -2.90 -4.65 -5.52
CA LEU A 96 -2.68 -3.80 -4.36
C LEU A 96 -3.73 -2.67 -4.27
N GLY A 97 -4.03 -2.03 -5.40
CA GLY A 97 -4.98 -0.92 -5.56
C GLY A 97 -6.43 -1.31 -5.25
N GLU A 98 -6.84 -2.52 -5.62
CA GLU A 98 -8.16 -3.05 -5.26
C GLU A 98 -8.27 -3.38 -3.77
N GLY A 99 -7.13 -3.41 -3.05
CA GLY A 99 -7.05 -3.59 -1.61
C GLY A 99 -7.89 -4.78 -1.19
N THR A 100 -7.41 -6.01 -1.41
CA THR A 100 -8.17 -7.27 -1.24
C THR A 100 -9.10 -7.17 -0.03
N SER A 101 -10.35 -6.77 -0.28
CA SER A 101 -11.25 -6.33 0.77
C SER A 101 -11.78 -7.55 1.49
N ARG A 102 -10.98 -8.11 2.40
CA ARG A 102 -11.48 -9.02 3.41
C ARG A 102 -12.15 -8.18 4.48
N GLY A 103 -13.44 -7.90 4.28
CA GLY A 103 -14.25 -7.30 5.33
C GLY A 103 -15.63 -6.80 4.92
N SER A 104 -16.44 -7.60 4.23
CA SER A 104 -17.92 -7.50 4.27
C SER A 104 -18.58 -8.75 3.67
N PHE A 105 -18.30 -9.93 4.23
CA PHE A 105 -19.32 -10.98 4.22
C PHE A 105 -20.19 -10.72 5.44
N HIS A 106 -21.28 -9.98 5.23
CA HIS A 106 -22.35 -9.81 6.21
C HIS A 106 -23.08 -11.16 6.35
N ALA A 107 -22.58 -12.02 7.23
CA ALA A 107 -23.34 -13.13 7.78
C ALA A 107 -24.39 -12.54 8.75
N GLY A 108 -25.55 -12.18 8.21
CA GLY A 108 -26.75 -11.90 8.98
C GLY A 108 -27.67 -13.11 8.88
N ALA A 109 -27.66 -13.91 9.96
CA ALA A 109 -28.60 -15.01 10.20
C ALA A 109 -30.03 -14.50 10.45
#